data_AF-A0A971RX64-F1
#
_entry.id   AF-A0A971RX64-F1
#
_cell.length_a   1.000
_cell.length_b   1.000
_cell.length_c   1.000
_cell.angle_alpha   90.00
_cell.angle_beta   90.00
_cell.angle_gamma   90.00
#
_symmetry.space_group_name_H-M   'P 1'
#
loop_
_entity.id
_entity.type
_entity.pdbx_description
1 polymer ?
#
loop_
_entity_poly.entity_id
_entity_poly.type
_entity_poly.pdbx_seq_one_letter_code
_entity_poly.pdbx_strand_id
1 'polypeptide(L)'
;MFNIDEELKKLPDEPGVYMMKDKNGEIIYVGKAISLKKRIRQYFQSSKNNPPKVNVMIQHIHEFEYIIVDNVVEALILEANLIKKHRPKYNILLRDDKQYPYIKITTNERFPRVIKTRRVLKDGAKYFGPFPNVNAVNDTIDIIRSHYPIKTCNQRVDNEEKIRPCLNAHIGKCFGPCQGNFDEKEYKKTIDNIIALLSGRDDTLIKRLEKKMEEAAQKLDFERAAKYRDQINSLNIILEKQKIVSANIIDQDVIGMAKGIDEVCIQVFFIRGGKIVGREHFILSDTFNEAREEILSSFIKQFYLGTAYVPKEIFIEREIEDMEAISQWLSQKRGNKVTIRVPKRGEKSQLMEMVEKNARDMLKQYGDKFLRKQKEDEKALMELREALGLDKIPYRIEAYDISNISGVSSVGSMVVFENGREKKSDYRRFRIESVNTPDDYKSMEEIVRRRFIRGLKEKELIQENKIELKGFSTFPDLIMVDGGKGQVNVVLGVLEELNLDIPVCGLVKDEFHKTRGIIYNNEEIRLDEDSQGFKLIYKIQEEAHRFAISYHRSLRSKNMFRSELDGIKGIGEKRKRELLKHFGSIDNIKKASIEELSKVNSMNRRAAENVYNHFRTNRKS
;
A
#
# COMPACT_ATOMS: atom_id res chain seq x y z
N MET A 1 8.58 -13.12 34.05
CA MET A 1 9.04 -14.06 33.00
C MET A 1 7.81 -14.84 32.55
N PHE A 2 7.47 -14.84 31.27
CA PHE A 2 6.28 -15.53 30.77
C PHE A 2 6.55 -17.04 30.79
N ASN A 3 5.82 -17.80 31.62
CA ASN A 3 5.96 -19.25 31.69
C ASN A 3 4.85 -19.90 30.85
N ILE A 4 5.23 -20.42 29.69
CA ILE A 4 4.29 -21.00 28.72
C ILE A 4 3.45 -22.11 29.37
N ASP A 5 4.03 -23.01 30.16
CA ASP A 5 3.30 -24.15 30.75
C ASP A 5 2.26 -23.71 31.79
N GLU A 6 2.53 -22.63 32.53
CA GLU A 6 1.56 -22.06 33.47
C GLU A 6 0.44 -21.30 32.75
N GLU A 7 0.77 -20.55 31.71
CA GLU A 7 -0.22 -19.80 30.93
C GLU A 7 -1.14 -20.72 30.11
N LEU A 8 -0.64 -21.86 29.63
CA LEU A 8 -1.45 -22.90 28.98
C LEU A 8 -2.52 -23.50 29.90
N LYS A 9 -2.34 -23.43 31.23
CA LYS A 9 -3.34 -23.89 32.22
C LYS A 9 -4.49 -22.90 32.38
N LYS A 10 -4.24 -21.60 32.17
CA LYS A 10 -5.20 -20.50 32.35
C LYS A 10 -6.11 -20.26 31.15
N LEU A 11 -5.85 -20.91 30.02
CA LEU A 11 -6.60 -20.71 28.78
C LEU A 11 -8.10 -21.09 28.91
N PRO A 12 -9.02 -20.22 28.44
CA PRO A 12 -10.45 -20.50 28.43
C PRO A 12 -10.82 -21.52 27.34
N ASP A 13 -11.87 -22.30 27.59
CA ASP A 13 -12.46 -23.21 26.59
C ASP A 13 -13.53 -22.47 25.75
N GLU A 14 -13.14 -21.31 25.22
CA GLU A 14 -14.01 -20.39 24.48
C GLU A 14 -13.42 -20.09 23.10
N PRO A 15 -14.25 -19.68 22.12
CA PRO A 15 -13.78 -19.27 20.81
C PRO A 15 -13.01 -17.96 20.91
N GLY A 16 -11.99 -17.82 20.06
CA GLY A 16 -11.12 -16.66 20.13
C GLY A 16 -10.05 -16.61 19.05
N VAL A 17 -9.30 -15.53 19.07
CA VAL A 17 -8.11 -15.32 18.24
C VAL A 17 -6.90 -15.25 19.15
N TYR A 18 -5.84 -15.96 18.80
CA TYR A 18 -4.57 -15.91 19.52
C TYR A 18 -3.47 -15.34 18.63
N MET A 19 -2.50 -14.73 19.28
CA MET A 19 -1.36 -14.04 18.68
C MET A 19 -0.10 -14.59 19.33
N MET A 20 0.78 -15.17 18.55
CA MET A 20 2.09 -15.64 19.00
C MET A 20 3.11 -14.52 18.80
N LYS A 21 3.88 -14.24 19.84
CA LYS A 21 4.90 -13.19 19.86
C LYS A 21 6.29 -13.77 20.01
N ASP A 22 7.25 -13.14 19.34
CA ASP A 22 8.66 -13.40 19.58
C ASP A 22 9.16 -12.73 20.86
N LYS A 23 10.44 -12.95 21.19
CA LYS A 23 11.09 -12.36 22.37
C LYS A 23 11.20 -10.83 22.33
N ASN A 24 10.99 -10.21 21.17
CA ASN A 24 10.97 -8.75 21.01
C ASN A 24 9.54 -8.18 21.15
N GLY A 25 8.54 -9.04 21.34
CA GLY A 25 7.12 -8.67 21.39
C GLY A 25 6.48 -8.49 20.01
N GLU A 26 7.16 -8.88 18.92
CA GLU A 26 6.61 -8.83 17.57
C GLU A 26 5.66 -10.00 17.32
N ILE A 27 4.48 -9.72 16.75
CA ILE A 27 3.50 -10.76 16.41
C ILE A 27 3.98 -11.52 15.18
N ILE A 28 4.37 -12.77 15.38
CA ILE A 28 4.91 -13.65 14.32
C ILE A 28 3.85 -14.57 13.71
N TYR A 29 2.75 -14.82 14.43
CA TYR A 29 1.63 -15.60 13.94
C TYR A 29 0.31 -15.19 14.61
N VAL A 30 -0.77 -15.23 13.84
CA VAL A 30 -2.15 -15.03 14.31
C VAL A 30 -2.98 -16.23 13.87
N GLY A 31 -3.79 -16.78 14.76
CA GLY A 31 -4.72 -17.85 14.42
C GLY A 31 -6.02 -17.77 15.19
N LYS A 32 -7.08 -18.35 14.64
CA LYS A 32 -8.37 -18.53 15.33
C LYS A 32 -8.49 -19.91 15.98
N ALA A 33 -9.39 -20.02 16.96
CA ALA A 33 -9.75 -21.27 17.59
C ALA A 33 -11.25 -21.31 17.93
N ILE A 34 -11.88 -22.48 17.79
CA ILE A 34 -13.19 -22.77 18.40
C ILE A 34 -13.04 -22.88 19.93
N SER A 35 -11.90 -23.41 20.37
CA SER A 35 -11.49 -23.50 21.77
C SER A 35 -10.03 -23.07 21.88
N LEU A 36 -9.78 -21.91 22.49
CA LEU A 36 -8.43 -21.39 22.73
C LEU A 36 -7.59 -22.39 23.52
N LYS A 37 -8.16 -22.98 24.57
CA LYS A 37 -7.52 -24.01 25.39
C LYS A 37 -7.04 -25.21 24.57
N LYS A 38 -7.90 -25.80 23.72
CA LYS A 38 -7.54 -26.98 22.93
C LYS A 38 -6.53 -26.63 21.85
N ARG A 39 -6.76 -25.54 21.11
CA ARG A 39 -5.95 -25.18 19.95
C ARG A 39 -4.54 -24.74 20.32
N ILE A 40 -4.39 -23.90 21.35
CA ILE A 40 -3.06 -23.38 21.73
C ILE A 40 -2.22 -24.51 22.36
N ARG A 41 -2.83 -25.38 23.19
CA ARG A 41 -2.12 -26.55 23.74
C ARG A 41 -1.60 -27.50 22.67
N GLN A 42 -2.32 -27.65 21.55
CA GLN A 42 -1.90 -28.51 20.46
C GLN A 42 -0.53 -28.12 19.88
N TYR A 43 -0.20 -26.81 19.85
CA TYR A 43 1.11 -26.36 19.39
C TYR A 43 2.25 -26.88 20.27
N PHE A 44 2.04 -26.94 21.59
CA PHE A 44 3.07 -27.30 22.57
C PHE A 44 3.03 -28.79 22.98
N GLN A 45 2.19 -29.60 22.34
CA GLN A 45 2.22 -31.07 22.47
C GLN A 45 3.28 -31.69 21.54
N SER A 46 3.65 -32.95 21.80
CA SER A 46 4.76 -33.69 21.16
C SER A 46 5.01 -33.33 19.68
N SER A 47 6.22 -32.82 19.40
CA SER A 47 6.67 -32.24 18.13
C SER A 47 6.61 -33.16 16.90
N LYS A 48 6.43 -34.48 17.08
CA LYS A 48 6.43 -35.48 16.01
C LYS A 48 5.25 -35.36 15.03
N ASN A 49 4.14 -34.73 15.43
CA ASN A 49 2.92 -34.63 14.61
C ASN A 49 2.69 -33.23 14.01
N ASN A 50 3.56 -32.26 14.30
CA ASN A 50 3.38 -30.90 13.83
C ASN A 50 3.99 -30.71 12.43
N PRO A 51 3.34 -29.96 11.53
CA PRO A 51 3.94 -29.57 10.26
C PRO A 51 5.30 -28.88 10.45
N PRO A 52 6.27 -29.01 9.52
CA PRO A 52 7.61 -28.42 9.65
C PRO A 52 7.60 -26.92 9.99
N LYS A 53 6.72 -26.16 9.35
CA LYS A 53 6.48 -24.74 9.64
C LYS A 53 6.12 -24.49 11.09
N VAL A 54 5.21 -25.28 11.64
CA VAL A 54 4.72 -25.13 13.00
C VAL A 54 5.86 -25.37 13.99
N ASN A 55 6.70 -26.38 13.75
CA ASN A 55 7.89 -26.62 14.57
C ASN A 55 8.88 -25.46 14.56
N VAL A 56 9.17 -24.89 13.37
CA VAL A 56 10.03 -23.70 13.27
C VAL A 56 9.39 -22.50 13.96
N MET A 57 8.08 -22.30 13.79
CA MET A 57 7.36 -21.20 14.42
C MET A 57 7.43 -21.29 15.94
N ILE A 58 7.16 -22.47 16.52
CA ILE A 58 7.15 -22.71 17.97
C ILE A 58 8.49 -22.33 18.62
N GLN A 59 9.62 -22.61 17.95
CA GLN A 59 10.96 -22.24 18.45
C GLN A 59 11.14 -20.72 18.62
N HIS A 60 10.36 -19.91 17.90
CA HIS A 60 10.42 -18.46 17.98
C HIS A 60 9.34 -17.87 18.90
N ILE A 61 8.46 -18.68 19.50
CA ILE A 61 7.42 -18.18 20.40
C ILE A 61 8.01 -17.95 21.79
N HIS A 62 7.90 -16.73 22.28
CA HIS A 62 8.26 -16.36 23.65
C HIS A 62 7.03 -16.07 24.51
N GLU A 63 6.00 -15.50 23.91
CA GLU A 63 4.75 -15.12 24.57
C GLU A 63 3.57 -15.36 23.63
N PHE A 64 2.38 -15.61 24.18
CA PHE A 64 1.14 -15.60 23.42
C PHE A 64 0.08 -14.76 24.11
N GLU A 65 -0.74 -14.10 23.30
CA GLU A 65 -1.92 -13.36 23.73
C GLU A 65 -3.16 -13.94 23.06
N TYR A 66 -4.33 -13.72 23.66
CA TYR A 66 -5.59 -14.10 23.05
C TYR A 66 -6.70 -13.08 23.30
N ILE A 67 -7.67 -13.08 22.39
CA ILE A 67 -8.90 -12.28 22.47
C ILE A 67 -10.06 -13.27 22.36
N ILE A 68 -10.87 -13.33 23.41
CA ILE A 68 -12.11 -14.09 23.44
C ILE A 68 -13.15 -13.34 22.60
N VAL A 69 -13.96 -14.08 21.86
CA VAL A 69 -15.07 -13.53 21.06
C VAL A 69 -16.32 -14.34 21.29
N ASP A 70 -17.48 -13.83 20.87
CA ASP A 70 -18.75 -14.49 21.16
C ASP A 70 -19.00 -15.71 20.25
N ASN A 71 -18.37 -15.74 19.06
CA ASN A 71 -18.59 -16.81 18.08
C ASN A 71 -17.43 -16.99 17.09
N VAL A 72 -17.43 -18.13 16.37
CA VAL A 72 -16.39 -18.50 15.39
C VAL A 72 -16.31 -17.52 14.21
N VAL A 73 -17.44 -16.92 13.81
CA VAL A 73 -17.51 -15.93 12.73
C VAL A 73 -16.74 -14.67 13.12
N GLU A 74 -16.90 -14.17 14.35
CA GLU A 74 -16.14 -13.06 14.88
C GLU A 74 -14.65 -13.37 15.00
N ALA A 75 -14.30 -14.58 15.46
CA ALA A 75 -12.91 -15.01 15.55
C ALA A 75 -12.25 -14.98 14.16
N LEU A 76 -12.99 -15.46 13.15
CA LEU A 76 -12.54 -15.47 11.76
C LEU A 76 -12.32 -14.05 11.20
N ILE A 77 -13.25 -13.13 11.46
CA ILE A 77 -13.13 -11.73 11.02
C ILE A 77 -11.95 -11.05 11.73
N LEU A 78 -11.82 -11.25 13.04
CA LEU A 78 -10.77 -10.64 13.86
C LEU A 78 -9.39 -11.17 13.46
N GLU A 79 -9.26 -12.48 13.22
CA GLU A 79 -8.04 -13.11 12.70
C GLU A 79 -7.61 -12.44 11.39
N ALA A 80 -8.50 -12.37 10.40
CA ALA A 80 -8.18 -11.78 9.10
C ALA A 80 -7.80 -10.29 9.22
N ASN A 81 -8.44 -9.53 10.11
CA ASN A 81 -8.07 -8.14 10.40
C ASN A 81 -6.68 -8.02 11.06
N LEU A 82 -6.37 -8.89 12.02
CA LEU A 82 -5.08 -8.90 12.72
C LEU A 82 -3.94 -9.33 11.79
N ILE A 83 -4.13 -10.34 10.95
CA ILE A 83 -3.18 -10.73 9.90
C ILE A 83 -2.93 -9.54 8.96
N LYS A 84 -3.99 -8.86 8.53
CA LYS A 84 -3.86 -7.69 7.65
C LYS A 84 -3.11 -6.53 8.32
N LYS A 85 -3.35 -6.30 9.60
CA LYS A 85 -2.75 -5.20 10.39
C LYS A 85 -1.28 -5.45 10.71
N HIS A 86 -0.96 -6.67 11.18
CA HIS A 86 0.38 -6.99 11.70
C HIS A 86 1.28 -7.66 10.68
N ARG A 87 0.71 -8.20 9.59
CA ARG A 87 1.42 -8.96 8.54
C ARG A 87 2.44 -9.96 9.11
N PRO A 88 2.00 -10.88 9.99
CA PRO A 88 2.91 -11.77 10.71
C PRO A 88 3.66 -12.70 9.75
N LYS A 89 4.94 -12.94 10.03
CA LYS A 89 5.85 -13.71 9.18
C LYS A 89 5.33 -15.10 8.80
N TYR A 90 4.69 -15.80 9.74
CA TYR A 90 4.23 -17.17 9.54
C TYR A 90 2.77 -17.26 9.05
N ASN A 91 2.08 -16.16 8.76
CA ASN A 91 0.74 -16.22 8.15
C ASN A 91 0.84 -16.18 6.61
N ILE A 92 -0.14 -16.77 5.94
CA ILE A 92 -0.30 -16.61 4.48
C ILE A 92 -0.78 -15.18 4.23
N LEU A 93 0.04 -14.38 3.55
CA LEU A 93 -0.22 -12.95 3.32
C LEU A 93 -0.60 -12.69 1.86
N LEU A 94 -1.74 -12.05 1.66
CA LEU A 94 -2.07 -11.42 0.39
C LEU A 94 -1.20 -10.17 0.20
N ARG A 95 -0.28 -10.24 -0.76
CA ARG A 95 0.59 -9.11 -1.15
C ARG A 95 -0.21 -7.97 -1.80
N ASP A 96 -1.28 -8.32 -2.50
CA ASP A 96 -2.13 -7.40 -3.25
C ASP A 96 -3.41 -7.03 -2.50
N ASP A 97 -3.45 -5.83 -1.92
CA ASP A 97 -4.65 -5.19 -1.37
C ASP A 97 -5.49 -4.52 -2.48
N LYS A 98 -5.71 -5.21 -3.61
CA LYS A 98 -6.52 -4.68 -4.73
C LYS A 98 -7.99 -4.59 -4.32
N GLN A 99 -8.37 -3.46 -3.72
CA GLN A 99 -9.78 -3.09 -3.53
C GLN A 99 -10.36 -2.64 -4.86
N TYR A 100 -11.47 -3.26 -5.27
CA TYR A 100 -12.15 -2.88 -6.50
C TYR A 100 -12.59 -1.40 -6.46
N PRO A 101 -12.36 -0.65 -7.55
CA PRO A 101 -12.95 0.67 -7.67
C PRO A 101 -14.47 0.58 -7.81
N TYR A 102 -15.12 1.58 -7.23
CA TYR A 102 -16.50 1.95 -7.37
C TYR A 102 -16.55 3.32 -8.04
N ILE A 103 -17.62 3.57 -8.78
CA ILE A 103 -18.01 4.91 -9.18
C ILE A 103 -18.92 5.44 -8.07
N LYS A 104 -18.47 6.46 -7.34
CA LYS A 104 -19.25 7.15 -6.30
C LYS A 104 -19.83 8.43 -6.89
N ILE A 105 -21.14 8.61 -6.68
CA ILE A 105 -21.83 9.86 -6.87
C ILE A 105 -22.10 10.47 -5.49
N THR A 106 -21.51 11.63 -5.21
CA THR A 106 -21.65 12.34 -3.92
C THR A 106 -23.01 13.01 -3.76
N THR A 107 -24.09 12.22 -3.79
CA THR A 107 -25.48 12.69 -3.61
C THR A 107 -25.75 13.33 -2.25
N ASN A 108 -24.80 13.19 -1.32
CA ASN A 108 -24.77 13.86 -0.02
C ASN A 108 -24.22 15.30 -0.08
N GLU A 109 -23.74 15.77 -1.23
CA GLU A 109 -23.29 17.15 -1.48
C GLU A 109 -24.35 17.93 -2.28
N ARG A 110 -24.47 19.25 -2.09
CA ARG A 110 -25.40 20.13 -2.86
C ARG A 110 -25.16 20.05 -4.37
N PHE A 111 -23.90 19.95 -4.78
CA PHE A 111 -23.50 19.73 -6.17
C PHE A 111 -22.75 18.40 -6.31
N PRO A 112 -23.46 17.28 -6.52
CA PRO A 112 -22.86 15.96 -6.58
C PRO A 112 -21.78 15.83 -7.66
N ARG A 113 -20.81 14.95 -7.39
CA ARG A 113 -19.65 14.68 -8.24
C ARG A 113 -19.54 13.20 -8.50
N VAL A 114 -19.00 12.87 -9.67
CA VAL A 114 -18.71 11.49 -10.07
C VAL A 114 -17.21 11.24 -9.89
N ILE A 115 -16.88 10.38 -8.93
CA ILE A 115 -15.50 10.09 -8.55
C ILE A 115 -15.27 8.58 -8.42
N LYS A 116 -14.03 8.16 -8.67
CA LYS A 116 -13.58 6.80 -8.37
C LYS A 116 -13.25 6.70 -6.88
N THR A 117 -13.76 5.68 -6.21
CA THR A 117 -13.38 5.34 -4.83
C THR A 117 -13.15 3.84 -4.70
N ARG A 118 -12.33 3.41 -3.75
CA ARG A 118 -12.19 1.99 -3.38
C ARG A 118 -12.89 1.65 -2.06
N ARG A 119 -13.41 2.67 -1.37
CA ARG A 119 -14.12 2.55 -0.10
C ARG A 119 -15.58 2.91 -0.30
N VAL A 120 -16.45 2.02 0.17
CA VAL A 120 -17.89 2.27 0.28
C VAL A 120 -18.17 2.67 1.72
N LEU A 121 -18.76 3.84 1.92
CA LEU A 121 -19.13 4.36 3.24
C LEU A 121 -20.66 4.47 3.32
N LYS A 122 -21.23 4.36 4.52
CA LYS A 122 -22.64 4.66 4.77
C LYS A 122 -22.84 6.17 4.96
N ASP A 123 -22.53 6.95 3.91
CA ASP A 123 -22.50 8.42 3.95
C ASP A 123 -23.60 9.10 3.11
N GLY A 124 -24.61 8.34 2.67
CA GLY A 124 -25.70 8.84 1.83
C GLY A 124 -25.34 9.09 0.37
N ALA A 125 -24.09 8.81 -0.04
CA ALA A 125 -23.68 8.81 -1.44
C ALA A 125 -24.15 7.52 -2.16
N LYS A 126 -24.28 7.59 -3.49
CA LYS A 126 -24.56 6.40 -4.32
C LYS A 126 -23.25 5.80 -4.81
N TYR A 127 -23.14 4.47 -4.71
CA TYR A 127 -21.97 3.71 -5.13
C TYR A 127 -22.39 2.70 -6.19
N PHE A 128 -21.71 2.74 -7.34
CA PHE A 128 -21.88 1.79 -8.44
C PHE A 128 -20.62 0.94 -8.55
N GLY A 129 -20.80 -0.35 -8.74
CA GLY A 129 -19.70 -1.32 -8.75
C GLY A 129 -19.92 -2.41 -7.70
N PRO A 130 -18.86 -3.12 -7.30
CA PRO A 130 -17.46 -2.92 -7.64
C PRO A 130 -17.17 -3.28 -9.09
N PHE A 131 -16.13 -2.68 -9.68
CA PHE A 131 -15.72 -2.96 -11.05
C PHE A 131 -14.33 -3.62 -11.08
N PRO A 132 -14.17 -4.79 -11.73
CA PRO A 132 -12.87 -5.45 -11.85
C PRO A 132 -11.91 -4.67 -12.73
N ASN A 133 -12.41 -4.04 -13.80
CA ASN A 133 -11.59 -3.27 -14.72
C ASN A 133 -11.48 -1.80 -14.28
N VAL A 134 -10.33 -1.41 -13.73
CA VAL A 134 -10.04 -0.03 -13.31
C VAL A 134 -10.02 0.94 -14.50
N ASN A 135 -9.56 0.49 -15.67
CA ASN A 135 -9.50 1.31 -16.87
C ASN A 135 -10.92 1.64 -17.35
N ALA A 136 -11.79 0.63 -17.45
CA ALA A 136 -13.20 0.84 -17.79
C ALA A 136 -13.90 1.82 -16.83
N VAL A 137 -13.55 1.82 -15.54
CA VAL A 137 -14.05 2.83 -14.58
C VAL A 137 -13.54 4.22 -14.89
N ASN A 138 -12.23 4.37 -15.14
CA ASN A 138 -11.66 5.67 -15.50
C ASN A 138 -12.27 6.19 -16.80
N ASP A 139 -12.32 5.35 -17.83
CA ASP A 139 -12.86 5.67 -19.15
C ASP A 139 -14.33 6.09 -19.03
N THR A 140 -15.13 5.36 -18.25
CA THR A 140 -16.53 5.71 -17.99
C THR A 140 -16.68 7.05 -17.28
N ILE A 141 -15.85 7.33 -16.27
CA ILE A 141 -15.86 8.63 -15.58
C ILE A 141 -15.51 9.75 -16.55
N ASP A 142 -14.53 9.54 -17.43
CA ASP A 142 -14.08 10.54 -18.41
C ASP A 142 -15.10 10.76 -19.53
N ILE A 143 -15.80 9.70 -19.97
CA ILE A 143 -16.95 9.80 -20.87
C ILE A 143 -18.06 10.62 -20.21
N ILE A 144 -18.44 10.29 -18.97
CA ILE A 144 -19.46 11.04 -18.23
C ILE A 144 -19.08 12.52 -18.14
N ARG A 145 -17.84 12.84 -17.78
CA ARG A 145 -17.34 14.23 -17.67
C ARG A 145 -17.28 14.98 -19.01
N SER A 146 -17.19 14.26 -20.11
CA SER A 146 -17.13 14.86 -21.45
C SER A 146 -18.53 15.11 -22.03
N HIS A 147 -19.54 14.39 -21.55
CA HIS A 147 -20.92 14.46 -22.06
C HIS A 147 -21.90 15.16 -21.12
N TYR A 148 -21.59 15.21 -19.82
CA TYR A 148 -22.41 15.86 -18.80
C TYR A 148 -21.57 16.93 -18.09
N PRO A 149 -21.98 18.21 -18.12
CA PRO A 149 -21.22 19.32 -17.58
C PRO A 149 -21.30 19.41 -16.04
N ILE A 150 -20.69 18.46 -15.36
CA ILE A 150 -20.69 18.34 -13.89
C ILE A 150 -19.42 18.91 -13.24
N LYS A 151 -19.54 19.26 -11.96
CA LYS A 151 -18.41 19.70 -11.14
C LYS A 151 -17.44 18.55 -10.89
N THR A 152 -16.14 18.79 -11.14
CA THR A 152 -15.06 17.83 -10.84
C THR A 152 -14.12 18.30 -9.74
N CYS A 153 -14.07 19.62 -9.45
CA CYS A 153 -13.19 20.18 -8.45
C CYS A 153 -13.64 19.86 -7.01
N ASN A 154 -12.70 19.95 -6.07
CA ASN A 154 -12.96 19.76 -4.63
C ASN A 154 -13.50 21.03 -3.93
N GLN A 155 -13.72 22.13 -4.65
CA GLN A 155 -14.19 23.39 -4.09
C GLN A 155 -15.55 23.20 -3.41
N ARG A 156 -15.73 23.65 -2.17
CA ARG A 156 -17.06 23.71 -1.55
C ARG A 156 -17.82 24.91 -2.11
N VAL A 157 -19.06 24.69 -2.52
CA VAL A 157 -19.94 25.72 -3.12
C VAL A 157 -21.09 25.98 -2.14
N ASP A 158 -20.73 26.06 -0.87
CA ASP A 158 -21.66 26.18 0.24
C ASP A 158 -21.82 27.66 0.67
N ASN A 159 -20.87 28.52 0.27
CA ASN A 159 -20.83 29.94 0.60
C ASN A 159 -21.22 30.80 -0.61
N GLU A 160 -21.87 31.93 -0.34
CA GLU A 160 -22.32 32.95 -1.31
C GLU A 160 -21.17 33.69 -2.03
N GLU A 161 -19.92 33.35 -1.75
CA GLU A 161 -18.75 33.95 -2.41
C GLU A 161 -18.62 33.47 -3.85
N LYS A 162 -18.82 34.39 -4.79
CA LYS A 162 -18.65 34.15 -6.23
C LYS A 162 -17.16 33.99 -6.56
N ILE A 163 -16.79 32.82 -7.08
CA ILE A 163 -15.42 32.51 -7.46
C ILE A 163 -15.28 32.56 -8.98
N ARG A 164 -14.13 33.05 -9.46
CA ARG A 164 -13.81 33.07 -10.88
C ARG A 164 -13.94 31.67 -11.49
N PRO A 165 -14.62 31.52 -12.65
CA PRO A 165 -14.76 30.23 -13.32
C PRO A 165 -13.40 29.64 -13.69
N CYS A 166 -13.29 28.33 -13.57
CA CYS A 166 -12.12 27.59 -14.02
C CYS A 166 -12.22 27.28 -15.52
N LEU A 167 -11.12 26.75 -16.09
CA LEU A 167 -11.08 26.34 -17.50
C LEU A 167 -12.23 25.40 -17.88
N ASN A 168 -12.59 24.44 -17.02
CA ASN A 168 -13.68 23.50 -17.30
C ASN A 168 -15.04 24.20 -17.45
N ALA A 169 -15.28 25.29 -16.72
CA ALA A 169 -16.49 26.09 -16.90
C ALA A 169 -16.43 26.88 -18.22
N HIS A 170 -15.29 27.47 -18.54
CA HIS A 170 -15.11 28.21 -19.81
C HIS A 170 -15.29 27.34 -21.07
N ILE A 171 -14.88 26.07 -21.03
CA ILE A 171 -15.01 25.14 -22.17
C ILE A 171 -16.30 24.29 -22.11
N GLY A 172 -17.25 24.63 -21.23
CA GLY A 172 -18.55 23.97 -21.14
C GLY A 172 -18.55 22.55 -20.56
N LYS A 173 -17.46 22.11 -19.92
CA LYS A 173 -17.37 20.81 -19.20
C LYS A 173 -17.89 20.87 -17.77
N CYS A 174 -18.25 22.05 -17.28
CA CYS A 174 -18.84 22.25 -15.97
C CYS A 174 -19.80 23.44 -16.05
N PHE A 175 -20.98 23.32 -15.44
CA PHE A 175 -21.92 24.43 -15.32
C PHE A 175 -21.42 25.62 -14.48
N GLY A 176 -20.26 25.51 -13.83
CA GLY A 176 -19.68 26.60 -13.04
C GLY A 176 -20.52 27.02 -11.83
N PRO A 177 -21.04 26.09 -11.00
CA PRO A 177 -21.89 26.44 -9.86
C PRO A 177 -21.20 27.39 -8.86
N CYS A 178 -19.86 27.45 -8.87
CA CYS A 178 -19.07 28.40 -8.08
C CYS A 178 -19.28 29.88 -8.45
N GLN A 179 -19.95 30.18 -9.57
CA GLN A 179 -20.29 31.54 -9.98
C GLN A 179 -21.62 32.02 -9.40
N GLY A 180 -22.40 31.13 -8.76
CA GLY A 180 -23.67 31.46 -8.09
C GLY A 180 -24.89 31.67 -9.00
N ASN A 181 -24.73 31.78 -10.32
CA ASN A 181 -25.82 32.06 -11.26
C ASN A 181 -26.30 30.81 -12.03
N PHE A 182 -26.47 29.66 -11.35
CA PHE A 182 -26.85 28.40 -12.02
C PHE A 182 -28.10 27.75 -11.42
N ASP A 183 -28.95 27.15 -12.26
CA ASP A 183 -30.14 26.43 -11.82
C ASP A 183 -29.78 25.06 -11.21
N GLU A 184 -29.90 24.96 -9.89
CA GLU A 184 -29.69 23.70 -9.16
C GLU A 184 -30.60 22.56 -9.65
N LYS A 185 -31.80 22.86 -10.15
CA LYS A 185 -32.72 21.84 -10.66
C LYS A 185 -32.15 21.20 -11.94
N GLU A 186 -31.54 21.99 -12.80
CA GLU A 186 -30.86 21.51 -14.01
C GLU A 186 -29.63 20.65 -13.67
N TYR A 187 -28.85 21.06 -12.66
CA TYR A 187 -27.73 20.24 -12.16
C TYR A 187 -28.23 18.89 -11.67
N LYS A 188 -29.30 18.89 -10.88
CA LYS A 188 -29.89 17.68 -10.30
C LYS A 188 -30.41 16.74 -11.40
N LYS A 189 -31.10 17.26 -12.42
CA LYS A 189 -31.52 16.46 -13.59
C LYS A 189 -30.34 15.80 -14.29
N THR A 190 -29.22 16.51 -14.44
CA THR A 190 -27.99 15.97 -15.01
C THR A 190 -27.45 14.80 -14.18
N ILE A 191 -27.42 14.94 -12.86
CA ILE A 191 -27.03 13.87 -11.94
C ILE A 191 -27.99 12.68 -12.00
N ASP A 192 -29.30 12.93 -12.07
CA ASP A 192 -30.31 11.88 -12.17
C ASP A 192 -30.17 11.08 -13.47
N ASN A 193 -29.83 11.74 -14.58
CA ASN A 193 -29.52 11.07 -15.86
C ASN A 193 -28.26 10.19 -15.74
N ILE A 194 -27.21 10.67 -15.06
CA ILE A 194 -26.00 9.86 -14.82
C ILE A 194 -26.33 8.65 -13.93
N ILE A 195 -27.18 8.83 -12.91
CA ILE A 195 -27.67 7.73 -12.08
C ILE A 195 -28.48 6.74 -12.91
N ALA A 196 -29.36 7.21 -13.79
CA ALA A 196 -30.17 6.35 -14.67
C ALA A 196 -29.30 5.54 -15.63
N LEU A 197 -28.30 6.19 -16.24
CA LEU A 197 -27.28 5.56 -17.05
C LEU A 197 -26.57 4.48 -16.22
N LEU A 198 -25.89 4.84 -15.12
CA LEU A 198 -25.13 3.88 -14.31
C LEU A 198 -25.98 2.81 -13.62
N SER A 199 -27.30 2.97 -13.53
CA SER A 199 -28.26 1.94 -13.09
C SER A 199 -28.77 1.06 -14.24
N GLY A 200 -28.31 1.26 -15.48
CA GLY A 200 -28.74 0.50 -16.65
C GLY A 200 -30.17 0.79 -17.12
N ARG A 201 -30.80 1.85 -16.61
CA ARG A 201 -32.19 2.24 -16.92
C ARG A 201 -32.31 3.17 -18.12
N ASP A 202 -31.20 3.74 -18.56
CA ASP A 202 -31.12 4.67 -19.69
C ASP A 202 -29.90 4.33 -20.58
N ASP A 203 -30.12 4.17 -21.88
CA ASP A 203 -29.11 3.88 -22.89
C ASP A 203 -28.94 5.00 -23.92
N THR A 204 -29.56 6.16 -23.70
CA THR A 204 -29.54 7.31 -24.63
C THR A 204 -28.12 7.78 -24.97
N LEU A 205 -27.20 7.77 -24.00
CA LEU A 205 -25.81 8.12 -24.24
C LEU A 205 -25.13 7.14 -25.21
N ILE A 206 -25.39 5.84 -25.05
CA ILE A 206 -24.80 4.79 -25.91
C ILE A 206 -25.30 4.98 -27.35
N LYS A 207 -26.62 5.10 -27.54
CA LYS A 207 -27.22 5.34 -28.86
C LYS A 207 -26.65 6.57 -29.56
N ARG A 208 -26.38 7.64 -28.80
CA ARG A 208 -25.74 8.84 -29.34
C ARG A 208 -24.29 8.62 -29.75
N LEU A 209 -23.54 7.81 -28.99
CA LEU A 209 -22.17 7.44 -29.34
C LEU A 209 -22.13 6.51 -30.55
N GLU A 210 -23.06 5.56 -30.66
CA GLU A 210 -23.23 4.67 -31.81
C GLU A 210 -23.47 5.48 -33.09
N LYS A 211 -24.41 6.43 -33.06
CA LYS A 211 -24.65 7.32 -34.19
C LYS A 211 -23.40 8.11 -34.60
N LYS A 212 -22.65 8.66 -33.63
CA LYS A 212 -21.40 9.39 -33.91
C LYS A 212 -20.30 8.49 -34.48
N MET A 213 -20.26 7.23 -34.05
CA MET A 213 -19.34 6.22 -34.58
C MET A 213 -19.66 5.93 -36.04
N GLU A 214 -20.94 5.71 -36.37
CA GLU A 214 -21.41 5.48 -37.74
C GLU A 214 -21.13 6.69 -38.64
N GLU A 215 -21.44 7.91 -38.18
CA GLU A 215 -21.13 9.14 -38.91
C GLU A 215 -19.63 9.32 -39.18
N ALA A 216 -18.77 8.98 -38.21
CA ALA A 216 -17.32 9.03 -38.38
C ALA A 216 -16.82 7.97 -39.37
N ALA A 217 -17.35 6.76 -39.30
CA ALA A 217 -17.03 5.68 -40.24
C ALA A 217 -17.47 6.01 -41.67
N GLN A 218 -18.65 6.61 -41.85
CA GLN A 218 -19.13 7.10 -43.16
C GLN A 218 -18.23 8.19 -43.74
N LYS A 219 -17.59 8.99 -42.88
CA LYS A 219 -16.60 10.02 -43.28
C LYS A 219 -15.18 9.47 -43.44
N LEU A 220 -14.98 8.16 -43.32
CA LEU A 220 -13.67 7.48 -43.36
C LEU A 220 -12.70 7.94 -42.25
N ASP A 221 -13.21 8.52 -41.15
CA ASP A 221 -12.43 8.91 -39.96
C ASP A 221 -12.36 7.73 -38.97
N PHE A 222 -11.56 6.73 -39.33
CA PHE A 222 -11.48 5.46 -38.59
C PHE A 222 -10.92 5.63 -37.18
N GLU A 223 -10.04 6.60 -36.94
CA GLU A 223 -9.51 6.87 -35.60
C GLU A 223 -10.60 7.36 -34.65
N ARG A 224 -11.46 8.30 -35.10
CA ARG A 224 -12.60 8.75 -34.29
C ARG A 224 -13.64 7.65 -34.12
N ALA A 225 -13.92 6.87 -35.17
CA ALA A 225 -14.85 5.75 -35.08
C ALA A 225 -14.36 4.70 -34.05
N ALA A 226 -13.06 4.34 -34.09
CA ALA A 226 -12.45 3.44 -33.11
C ALA A 226 -12.56 4.01 -31.68
N LYS A 227 -12.32 5.31 -31.51
CA LYS A 227 -12.48 5.97 -30.20
C LYS A 227 -13.91 5.88 -29.66
N TYR A 228 -14.93 6.13 -30.49
CA TYR A 228 -16.33 5.99 -30.06
C TYR A 228 -16.71 4.54 -29.75
N ARG A 229 -16.24 3.58 -30.57
CA ARG A 229 -16.40 2.14 -30.32
C ARG A 229 -15.84 1.74 -28.96
N ASP A 230 -14.62 2.19 -28.64
CA ASP A 230 -13.94 1.85 -27.39
C ASP A 230 -14.65 2.50 -26.18
N GLN A 231 -15.23 3.70 -26.35
CA GLN A 231 -16.09 4.34 -25.36
C GLN A 231 -17.38 3.55 -25.11
N ILE A 232 -18.05 3.09 -26.17
CA ILE A 232 -19.26 2.26 -26.09
C ILE A 232 -18.95 0.95 -25.36
N ASN A 233 -17.84 0.28 -25.71
CA ASN A 233 -17.41 -0.95 -25.05
C ASN A 233 -17.15 -0.73 -23.56
N SER A 234 -16.51 0.38 -23.19
CA SER A 234 -16.25 0.73 -21.78
C SER A 234 -17.54 0.95 -21.00
N LEU A 235 -18.51 1.66 -21.58
CA LEU A 235 -19.84 1.84 -20.98
C LEU A 235 -20.57 0.51 -20.83
N ASN A 236 -20.58 -0.34 -21.87
CA ASN A 236 -21.26 -1.63 -21.83
C ASN A 236 -20.70 -2.56 -20.74
N ILE A 237 -19.38 -2.58 -20.52
CA ILE A 237 -18.74 -3.35 -19.42
C ILE A 237 -19.30 -2.92 -18.05
N ILE A 238 -19.57 -1.63 -17.86
CA ILE A 238 -20.14 -1.09 -16.61
C ILE A 238 -21.64 -1.38 -16.49
N LEU A 239 -22.37 -1.27 -17.60
CA LEU A 239 -23.84 -1.35 -17.65
C LEU A 239 -24.40 -2.78 -17.68
N GLU A 240 -23.69 -3.73 -18.28
CA GLU A 240 -24.07 -5.15 -18.26
C GLU A 240 -24.29 -5.64 -16.82
N LYS A 241 -23.56 -5.09 -15.83
CA LYS A 241 -23.73 -5.41 -14.41
C LYS A 241 -25.08 -5.02 -13.79
N GLN A 242 -25.81 -4.07 -14.36
CA GLN A 242 -27.01 -3.49 -13.73
C GLN A 242 -28.32 -3.97 -14.36
N LYS A 243 -28.31 -4.35 -15.65
CA LYS A 243 -29.46 -5.00 -16.32
C LYS A 243 -29.79 -6.39 -15.77
N ILE A 244 -28.86 -7.02 -15.04
CA ILE A 244 -28.97 -8.38 -14.50
C ILE A 244 -29.96 -8.49 -13.33
N VAL A 245 -30.39 -7.38 -12.73
CA VAL A 245 -31.35 -7.41 -11.60
C VAL A 245 -32.73 -7.97 -12.00
N SER A 246 -33.04 -8.08 -13.30
CA SER A 246 -34.36 -8.52 -13.80
C SER A 246 -34.42 -9.90 -14.49
N ALA A 247 -33.36 -10.72 -14.47
CA ALA A 247 -33.44 -12.10 -14.95
C ALA A 247 -32.86 -13.06 -13.90
N ASN A 248 -33.47 -14.25 -13.75
CA ASN A 248 -33.09 -15.32 -12.80
C ASN A 248 -31.68 -15.91 -13.06
N ILE A 249 -30.65 -15.08 -13.09
CA ILE A 249 -29.26 -15.49 -13.30
C ILE A 249 -28.46 -15.08 -12.07
N ILE A 250 -27.83 -16.07 -11.45
CA ILE A 250 -27.21 -15.93 -10.14
C ILE A 250 -25.77 -15.44 -10.28
N ASP A 251 -25.44 -14.34 -9.61
CA ASP A 251 -24.07 -13.84 -9.51
C ASP A 251 -23.17 -14.82 -8.74
N GLN A 252 -22.02 -15.14 -9.35
CA GLN A 252 -21.11 -16.22 -8.96
C GLN A 252 -19.65 -15.75 -9.02
N ASP A 253 -18.84 -16.15 -8.04
CA ASP A 253 -17.37 -16.07 -8.17
C ASP A 253 -16.79 -17.49 -8.20
N VAL A 254 -15.83 -17.73 -9.09
CA VAL A 254 -15.14 -19.02 -9.23
C VAL A 254 -13.68 -18.80 -8.87
N ILE A 255 -13.19 -19.49 -7.83
CA ILE A 255 -11.86 -19.34 -7.26
C ILE A 255 -11.12 -20.67 -7.41
N GLY A 256 -10.00 -20.65 -8.10
CA GLY A 256 -9.10 -21.79 -8.25
C GLY A 256 -7.65 -21.32 -8.20
N MET A 257 -6.72 -22.25 -8.09
CA MET A 257 -5.31 -21.90 -7.95
C MET A 257 -4.35 -22.91 -8.59
N ALA A 258 -3.16 -22.41 -8.88
CA ALA A 258 -2.02 -23.21 -9.26
C ALA A 258 -0.92 -23.02 -8.21
N LYS A 259 -0.31 -24.13 -7.81
CA LYS A 259 0.77 -24.16 -6.83
C LYS A 259 2.07 -24.57 -7.53
N GLY A 260 3.12 -23.76 -7.33
CA GLY A 260 4.50 -24.00 -7.74
C GLY A 260 5.34 -24.48 -6.57
N ILE A 261 6.66 -24.23 -6.61
CA ILE A 261 7.60 -24.63 -5.56
C ILE A 261 7.46 -23.71 -4.34
N ASP A 262 7.69 -22.41 -4.53
CA ASP A 262 7.64 -21.40 -3.45
C ASP A 262 6.52 -20.36 -3.65
N GLU A 263 5.68 -20.55 -4.67
CA GLU A 263 4.69 -19.56 -5.10
C GLU A 263 3.37 -20.22 -5.47
N VAL A 264 2.29 -19.50 -5.19
CA VAL A 264 0.92 -19.91 -5.51
C VAL A 264 0.25 -18.79 -6.26
N CYS A 265 -0.35 -19.11 -7.41
CA CYS A 265 -1.21 -18.19 -8.14
C CYS A 265 -2.66 -18.57 -7.90
N ILE A 266 -3.42 -17.68 -7.24
CA ILE A 266 -4.86 -17.82 -7.10
C ILE A 266 -5.54 -16.99 -8.18
N GLN A 267 -6.45 -17.59 -8.92
CA GLN A 267 -7.24 -16.96 -9.96
C GLN A 267 -8.71 -16.87 -9.52
N VAL A 268 -9.31 -15.71 -9.73
CA VAL A 268 -10.73 -15.47 -9.47
C VAL A 268 -11.41 -15.03 -10.76
N PHE A 269 -12.49 -15.71 -11.15
CA PHE A 269 -13.38 -15.29 -12.24
C PHE A 269 -14.68 -14.74 -11.64
N PHE A 270 -15.09 -13.57 -12.13
CA PHE A 270 -16.32 -12.92 -11.72
C PHE A 270 -17.40 -13.21 -12.78
N ILE A 271 -18.42 -13.95 -12.39
CA ILE A 271 -19.56 -14.26 -13.26
C ILE A 271 -20.76 -13.46 -12.77
N ARG A 272 -21.29 -12.59 -13.63
CA ARG A 272 -22.49 -11.81 -13.33
C ARG A 272 -23.48 -12.02 -14.46
N GLY A 273 -24.72 -12.35 -14.12
CA GLY A 273 -25.73 -12.60 -15.15
C GLY A 273 -25.34 -13.71 -16.12
N GLY A 274 -24.56 -14.70 -15.66
CA GLY A 274 -24.15 -15.86 -16.45
C GLY A 274 -22.97 -15.61 -17.38
N LYS A 275 -22.47 -14.36 -17.48
CA LYS A 275 -21.29 -14.00 -18.26
C LYS A 275 -20.08 -13.74 -17.35
N ILE A 276 -18.88 -14.05 -17.84
CA ILE A 276 -17.63 -13.65 -17.17
C ILE A 276 -17.42 -12.15 -17.41
N VAL A 277 -17.55 -11.36 -16.36
CA VAL A 277 -17.36 -9.89 -16.42
C VAL A 277 -15.93 -9.45 -16.06
N GLY A 278 -15.09 -10.39 -15.61
CA GLY A 278 -13.69 -10.10 -15.32
C GLY A 278 -12.96 -11.27 -14.68
N ARG A 279 -11.64 -11.13 -14.57
CA ARG A 279 -10.75 -12.06 -13.88
C ARG A 279 -9.63 -11.32 -13.14
N GLU A 280 -9.22 -11.83 -12.00
CA GLU A 280 -8.08 -11.34 -11.22
C GLU A 280 -7.16 -12.48 -10.82
N HIS A 281 -5.88 -12.18 -10.64
CA HIS A 281 -4.89 -13.14 -10.13
C HIS A 281 -4.13 -12.55 -8.95
N PHE A 282 -3.72 -13.43 -8.04
CA PHE A 282 -2.99 -13.10 -6.83
C PHE A 282 -1.80 -14.04 -6.68
N ILE A 283 -0.60 -13.49 -6.57
CA ILE A 283 0.62 -14.26 -6.32
C ILE A 283 0.93 -14.21 -4.82
N LEU A 284 0.92 -15.38 -4.21
CA LEU A 284 1.29 -15.60 -2.81
C LEU A 284 2.62 -16.33 -2.75
N SER A 285 3.43 -16.01 -1.74
CA SER A 285 4.59 -16.83 -1.42
C SER A 285 4.17 -17.96 -0.49
N ASP A 286 4.59 -19.16 -0.82
CA ASP A 286 4.34 -20.38 -0.08
C ASP A 286 5.68 -21.04 0.29
N THR A 287 6.45 -20.36 1.13
CA THR A 287 7.77 -20.82 1.60
C THR A 287 7.71 -22.06 2.51
N PHE A 288 6.51 -22.48 2.90
CA PHE A 288 6.29 -23.55 3.86
C PHE A 288 5.51 -24.73 3.27
N ASN A 289 5.25 -24.71 1.96
CA ASN A 289 4.52 -25.74 1.23
C ASN A 289 3.15 -26.06 1.87
N GLU A 290 2.36 -25.03 2.14
CA GLU A 290 1.07 -25.11 2.83
C GLU A 290 0.04 -25.96 2.08
N ALA A 291 -0.88 -26.58 2.83
CA ALA A 291 -1.98 -27.32 2.22
C ALA A 291 -2.88 -26.39 1.38
N ARG A 292 -3.43 -26.93 0.29
CA ARG A 292 -4.25 -26.14 -0.65
C ARG A 292 -5.46 -25.50 0.05
N GLU A 293 -6.07 -26.28 0.91
CA GLU A 293 -7.27 -25.97 1.66
C GLU A 293 -7.02 -24.78 2.63
N GLU A 294 -5.84 -24.71 3.24
CA GLU A 294 -5.43 -23.62 4.12
C GLU A 294 -5.19 -22.32 3.34
N ILE A 295 -4.52 -22.42 2.18
CA ILE A 295 -4.28 -21.27 1.29
C ILE A 295 -5.61 -20.68 0.81
N LEU A 296 -6.55 -21.52 0.35
CA LEU A 296 -7.87 -21.07 -0.09
C LEU A 296 -8.67 -20.43 1.05
N SER A 297 -8.70 -21.06 2.23
CA SER A 297 -9.39 -20.49 3.40
C SER A 297 -8.83 -19.11 3.74
N SER A 298 -7.50 -18.99 3.85
CA SER A 298 -6.84 -17.72 4.14
C SER A 298 -7.12 -16.66 3.07
N PHE A 299 -7.05 -17.05 1.80
CA PHE A 299 -7.31 -16.17 0.67
C PHE A 299 -8.74 -15.63 0.70
N ILE A 300 -9.74 -16.49 0.81
CA ILE A 300 -11.17 -16.11 0.78
C ILE A 300 -11.47 -15.12 1.92
N LYS A 301 -10.97 -15.40 3.13
CA LYS A 301 -11.12 -14.51 4.30
C LYS A 301 -10.56 -13.12 4.02
N GLN A 302 -9.30 -13.04 3.61
CA GLN A 302 -8.64 -11.74 3.38
C GLN A 302 -9.22 -11.01 2.14
N PHE A 303 -9.53 -11.73 1.06
CA PHE A 303 -10.09 -11.19 -0.17
C PHE A 303 -11.47 -10.57 0.05
N TYR A 304 -12.39 -11.29 0.67
CA TYR A 304 -13.73 -10.76 0.95
C TYR A 304 -13.76 -9.81 2.14
N LEU A 305 -12.75 -9.78 3.01
CA LEU A 305 -12.64 -8.74 4.03
C LEU A 305 -12.37 -7.38 3.38
N GLY A 306 -11.47 -7.34 2.39
CA GLY A 306 -11.12 -6.14 1.63
C GLY A 306 -12.16 -5.71 0.58
N THR A 307 -13.01 -6.62 0.14
CA THR A 307 -14.00 -6.39 -0.93
C THR A 307 -15.37 -6.00 -0.36
N ALA A 308 -16.08 -5.06 -0.99
CA ALA A 308 -17.40 -4.62 -0.52
C ALA A 308 -18.59 -5.36 -1.17
N TYR A 309 -18.37 -6.16 -2.22
CA TYR A 309 -19.41 -6.99 -2.85
C TYR A 309 -19.16 -8.48 -2.64
N VAL A 310 -20.23 -9.21 -2.38
CA VAL A 310 -20.21 -10.66 -2.18
C VAL A 310 -21.27 -11.28 -3.09
N PRO A 311 -20.90 -12.22 -3.99
CA PRO A 311 -21.85 -12.91 -4.87
C PRO A 311 -22.78 -13.83 -4.06
N LYS A 312 -23.85 -14.34 -4.68
CA LYS A 312 -24.75 -15.30 -4.02
C LYS A 312 -24.09 -16.67 -3.91
N GLU A 313 -23.27 -17.04 -4.89
CA GLU A 313 -22.57 -18.33 -4.92
C GLU A 313 -21.07 -18.14 -5.13
N ILE A 314 -20.27 -18.95 -4.43
CA ILE A 314 -18.82 -18.99 -4.59
C ILE A 314 -18.44 -20.45 -4.85
N PHE A 315 -17.76 -20.68 -5.97
CA PHE A 315 -17.21 -21.99 -6.30
C PHE A 315 -15.71 -22.02 -5.98
N ILE A 316 -15.28 -23.08 -5.32
CA ILE A 316 -13.87 -23.31 -4.96
C ILE A 316 -13.43 -24.70 -5.43
N GLU A 317 -12.14 -24.87 -5.70
CA GLU A 317 -11.59 -26.14 -6.22
C GLU A 317 -11.65 -27.30 -5.20
N ARG A 318 -11.65 -27.00 -3.90
CA ARG A 318 -11.58 -27.99 -2.80
C ARG A 318 -12.34 -27.54 -1.56
N GLU A 319 -12.81 -28.48 -0.76
CA GLU A 319 -13.44 -28.20 0.53
C GLU A 319 -12.42 -27.62 1.51
N ILE A 320 -12.88 -26.69 2.36
CA ILE A 320 -12.08 -26.03 3.38
C ILE A 320 -12.74 -26.18 4.74
N GLU A 321 -11.97 -26.25 5.82
CA GLU A 321 -12.47 -26.49 7.18
C GLU A 321 -13.50 -25.42 7.62
N ASP A 322 -13.23 -24.14 7.33
CA ASP A 322 -14.06 -23.01 7.76
C ASP A 322 -15.23 -22.68 6.82
N MET A 323 -15.60 -23.58 5.92
CA MET A 323 -16.53 -23.30 4.83
C MET A 323 -17.89 -22.77 5.32
N GLU A 324 -18.45 -23.36 6.38
CA GLU A 324 -19.72 -22.92 6.97
C GLU A 324 -19.60 -21.54 7.63
N ALA A 325 -18.55 -21.32 8.43
CA ALA A 325 -18.30 -20.05 9.11
C ALA A 325 -18.08 -18.91 8.11
N ILE A 326 -17.32 -19.15 7.03
CA ILE A 326 -17.13 -18.19 5.94
C ILE A 326 -18.46 -17.93 5.23
N SER A 327 -19.25 -18.97 4.93
CA SER A 327 -20.55 -18.81 4.28
C SER A 327 -21.52 -17.98 5.12
N GLN A 328 -21.55 -18.17 6.44
CA GLN A 328 -22.36 -17.39 7.37
C GLN A 328 -21.88 -15.93 7.43
N TRP A 329 -20.57 -15.71 7.59
CA TRP A 329 -19.96 -14.38 7.58
C TRP A 329 -20.32 -13.59 6.30
N LEU A 330 -20.14 -14.22 5.14
CA LEU A 330 -20.41 -13.62 3.85
C LEU A 330 -21.90 -13.34 3.66
N SER A 331 -22.77 -14.21 4.18
CA SER A 331 -24.22 -13.99 4.19
C SER A 331 -24.61 -12.75 5.01
N GLN A 332 -24.03 -12.60 6.21
CA GLN A 332 -24.24 -11.41 7.04
C GLN A 332 -23.75 -10.13 6.34
N LYS A 333 -22.55 -10.19 5.73
CA LYS A 333 -21.98 -9.06 5.00
C LYS A 333 -22.82 -8.66 3.78
N ARG A 334 -23.39 -9.64 3.07
CA ARG A 334 -24.26 -9.43 1.90
C ARG A 334 -25.68 -8.98 2.27
N GLY A 335 -26.15 -9.35 3.48
CA GLY A 335 -27.54 -9.20 3.90
C GLY A 335 -28.48 -10.28 3.34
N ASN A 336 -27.96 -11.27 2.61
CA ASN A 336 -28.71 -12.37 1.99
C ASN A 336 -27.85 -13.63 1.96
N LYS A 337 -28.46 -14.81 1.91
CA LYS A 337 -27.75 -16.10 1.90
C LYS A 337 -26.69 -16.14 0.78
N VAL A 338 -25.48 -16.53 1.18
CA VAL A 338 -24.34 -16.87 0.33
C VAL A 338 -24.05 -18.35 0.52
N THR A 339 -23.70 -19.05 -0.55
CA THR A 339 -23.31 -20.46 -0.49
C THR A 339 -21.97 -20.69 -1.17
N ILE A 340 -21.07 -21.38 -0.48
CA ILE A 340 -19.79 -21.85 -1.03
C ILE A 340 -19.99 -23.30 -1.48
N ARG A 341 -19.46 -23.70 -2.65
CA ARG A 341 -19.62 -25.06 -3.19
C ARG A 341 -18.37 -25.53 -3.94
N VAL A 342 -18.16 -26.85 -3.97
CA VAL A 342 -17.14 -27.48 -4.81
C VAL A 342 -17.84 -28.17 -5.99
N PRO A 343 -17.70 -27.67 -7.24
CA PRO A 343 -18.33 -28.28 -8.38
C PRO A 343 -17.63 -29.61 -8.73
N LYS A 344 -18.40 -30.70 -8.88
CA LYS A 344 -17.85 -32.02 -9.21
C LYS A 344 -18.06 -32.44 -10.68
N ARG A 345 -19.13 -31.96 -11.33
CA ARG A 345 -19.51 -32.29 -12.72
C ARG A 345 -20.32 -31.13 -13.36
N GLY A 346 -20.46 -31.16 -14.69
CA GLY A 346 -21.26 -30.21 -15.46
C GLY A 346 -20.55 -28.88 -15.77
N GLU A 347 -21.30 -27.88 -16.23
CA GLU A 347 -20.76 -26.57 -16.67
C GLU A 347 -19.94 -25.86 -15.59
N LYS A 348 -20.33 -25.99 -14.31
CA LYS A 348 -19.59 -25.38 -13.19
C LYS A 348 -18.23 -26.04 -12.97
N SER A 349 -18.10 -27.33 -13.25
CA SER A 349 -16.82 -28.05 -13.21
C SER A 349 -15.89 -27.58 -14.33
N GLN A 350 -16.43 -27.43 -15.54
CA GLN A 350 -15.68 -26.89 -16.68
C GLN A 350 -15.17 -25.46 -16.43
N LEU A 351 -16.00 -24.62 -15.78
CA LEU A 351 -15.58 -23.30 -15.33
C LEU A 351 -14.43 -23.37 -14.31
N MET A 352 -14.46 -24.32 -13.38
CA MET A 352 -13.37 -24.52 -12.42
C MET A 352 -12.07 -24.92 -13.12
N GLU A 353 -12.13 -25.89 -14.04
CA GLU A 353 -10.98 -26.31 -14.85
C GLU A 353 -10.38 -25.15 -15.65
N MET A 354 -11.22 -24.28 -16.20
CA MET A 354 -10.79 -23.07 -16.89
C MET A 354 -10.04 -22.11 -15.96
N VAL A 355 -10.55 -21.88 -14.74
CA VAL A 355 -9.91 -21.03 -13.73
C VAL A 355 -8.56 -21.60 -13.31
N GLU A 356 -8.47 -22.89 -13.02
CA GLU A 356 -7.21 -23.57 -12.68
C GLU A 356 -6.19 -23.51 -13.81
N LYS A 357 -6.62 -23.70 -15.07
CA LYS A 357 -5.74 -23.56 -16.24
C LYS A 357 -5.17 -22.14 -16.34
N ASN A 358 -6.00 -21.12 -16.16
CA ASN A 358 -5.57 -19.72 -16.17
C ASN A 358 -4.59 -19.42 -15.02
N ALA A 359 -4.85 -19.96 -13.83
CA ALA A 359 -3.94 -19.84 -12.69
C ALA A 359 -2.55 -20.43 -13.02
N ARG A 360 -2.52 -21.60 -13.69
CA ARG A 360 -1.28 -22.28 -14.07
C ARG A 360 -0.50 -21.52 -15.13
N ASP A 361 -1.19 -21.01 -16.16
CA ASP A 361 -0.56 -20.21 -17.21
C ASP A 361 0.00 -18.89 -16.65
N MET A 362 -0.73 -18.24 -15.73
CA MET A 362 -0.27 -17.03 -15.05
C MET A 362 0.94 -17.31 -14.14
N LEU A 363 0.93 -18.41 -13.40
CA LEU A 363 2.06 -18.80 -12.54
C LEU A 363 3.33 -19.04 -13.37
N LYS A 364 3.21 -19.70 -14.53
CA LYS A 364 4.35 -19.87 -15.46
C LYS A 364 4.90 -18.52 -15.93
N GLN A 365 4.04 -17.64 -16.41
CA GLN A 365 4.44 -16.29 -16.87
C GLN A 365 5.07 -15.45 -15.74
N TYR A 366 4.56 -15.58 -14.53
CA TYR A 366 5.14 -14.92 -13.36
C TYR A 366 6.52 -15.50 -13.03
N GLY A 367 6.66 -16.84 -13.02
CA GLY A 367 7.94 -17.51 -12.82
C GLY A 367 8.98 -17.08 -13.84
N ASP A 368 8.62 -17.01 -15.13
CA ASP A 368 9.51 -16.55 -16.19
C ASP A 368 9.97 -15.09 -15.97
N LYS A 369 9.04 -14.21 -15.58
CA LYS A 369 9.37 -12.81 -15.25
C LYS A 369 10.24 -12.70 -13.99
N PHE A 370 9.96 -13.50 -12.98
CA PHE A 370 10.72 -13.51 -11.73
C PHE A 370 12.15 -13.99 -11.96
N LEU A 371 12.32 -15.11 -12.67
CA LEU A 371 13.62 -15.66 -13.06
C LEU A 371 14.40 -14.67 -13.92
N ARG A 372 13.74 -14.02 -14.88
CA ARG A 372 14.36 -12.97 -15.69
C ARG A 372 14.85 -11.81 -14.81
N LYS A 373 14.03 -11.33 -13.89
CA LYS A 373 14.39 -10.25 -12.98
C LYS A 373 15.53 -10.64 -12.04
N GLN A 374 15.54 -11.87 -11.53
CA GLN A 374 16.63 -12.38 -10.70
C GLN A 374 17.94 -12.45 -11.48
N LYS A 375 17.90 -12.91 -12.74
CA LYS A 375 19.07 -12.87 -13.62
C LYS A 375 19.54 -11.45 -13.92
N GLU A 376 18.61 -10.50 -14.10
CA GLU A 376 18.93 -9.08 -14.29
C GLU A 376 19.58 -8.49 -13.02
N ASP A 377 19.04 -8.77 -11.83
CA ASP A 377 19.58 -8.33 -10.53
C ASP A 377 20.99 -8.94 -10.29
N GLU A 378 21.17 -10.23 -10.58
CA GLU A 378 22.45 -10.93 -10.47
C GLU A 378 23.49 -10.39 -11.46
N LYS A 379 23.09 -10.17 -12.73
CA LYS A 379 23.94 -9.55 -13.74
C LYS A 379 24.37 -8.15 -13.31
N ALA A 380 23.47 -7.36 -12.73
CA ALA A 380 23.80 -6.02 -12.24
C ALA A 380 24.88 -6.06 -11.15
N LEU A 381 24.81 -7.02 -10.23
CA LEU A 381 25.81 -7.21 -9.18
C LEU A 381 27.15 -7.71 -9.73
N MET A 382 27.14 -8.58 -10.74
CA MET A 382 28.34 -9.04 -11.43
C MET A 382 29.03 -7.90 -12.18
N GLU A 383 28.29 -7.12 -12.96
CA GLU A 383 28.83 -5.95 -13.67
C GLU A 383 29.37 -4.91 -12.68
N LEU A 384 28.72 -4.71 -11.53
CA LEU A 384 29.21 -3.83 -10.47
C LEU A 384 30.52 -4.34 -9.86
N ARG A 385 30.62 -5.66 -9.59
CA ARG A 385 31.84 -6.30 -9.10
C ARG A 385 32.99 -6.10 -10.09
N GLU A 386 32.75 -6.38 -11.37
CA GLU A 386 33.76 -6.27 -12.43
C GLU A 386 34.23 -4.83 -12.60
N ALA A 387 33.30 -3.87 -12.65
CA ALA A 387 33.61 -2.46 -12.81
C ALA A 387 34.45 -1.92 -11.65
N LEU A 388 34.17 -2.35 -10.42
CA LEU A 388 34.89 -1.93 -9.22
C LEU A 388 36.11 -2.81 -8.91
N GLY A 389 36.35 -3.88 -9.67
CA GLY A 389 37.43 -4.84 -9.38
C GLY A 389 37.31 -5.52 -8.02
N LEU A 390 36.08 -5.78 -7.54
CA LEU A 390 35.85 -6.39 -6.23
C LEU A 390 36.13 -7.91 -6.25
N ASP A 391 36.74 -8.42 -5.19
CA ASP A 391 36.99 -9.86 -5.03
C ASP A 391 35.70 -10.68 -4.99
N LYS A 392 34.65 -10.13 -4.36
CA LYS A 392 33.36 -10.78 -4.14
C LYS A 392 32.22 -9.96 -4.73
N ILE A 393 31.14 -10.65 -5.09
CA ILE A 393 29.89 -10.01 -5.53
C ILE A 393 29.29 -9.25 -4.33
N PRO A 394 28.96 -7.95 -4.45
CA PRO A 394 28.44 -7.16 -3.34
C PRO A 394 26.95 -7.43 -3.11
N TYR A 395 26.62 -8.55 -2.46
CA TYR A 395 25.22 -8.94 -2.24
C TYR A 395 24.48 -7.97 -1.34
N ARG A 396 25.14 -7.35 -0.36
CA ARG A 396 24.58 -6.31 0.50
C ARG A 396 25.28 -4.97 0.27
N ILE A 397 24.52 -3.98 -0.18
CA ILE A 397 25.00 -2.63 -0.45
C ILE A 397 24.31 -1.65 0.50
N GLU A 398 25.08 -0.82 1.19
CA GLU A 398 24.56 0.28 2.01
C GLU A 398 24.90 1.61 1.34
N ALA A 399 23.89 2.46 1.11
CA ALA A 399 24.09 3.76 0.50
C ALA A 399 23.72 4.89 1.47
N TYR A 400 24.60 5.90 1.53
CA TYR A 400 24.52 7.01 2.47
C TYR A 400 24.37 8.35 1.75
N ASP A 401 23.44 9.17 2.24
CA ASP A 401 23.19 10.54 1.77
C ASP A 401 23.16 11.50 2.97
N ILE A 402 23.87 12.63 2.86
CA ILE A 402 23.77 13.75 3.80
C ILE A 402 22.97 14.86 3.13
N SER A 403 21.95 15.32 3.83
CA SER A 403 21.13 16.42 3.37
C SER A 403 21.19 17.57 4.37
N ASN A 404 21.82 18.67 3.96
CA ASN A 404 21.90 19.91 4.73
C ASN A 404 20.81 20.89 4.29
N ILE A 405 20.06 21.43 5.26
CA ILE A 405 19.13 22.53 5.02
C ILE A 405 19.46 23.65 6.00
N SER A 406 19.68 24.86 5.47
CA SER A 406 19.90 26.06 6.28
C SER A 406 18.77 26.26 7.30
N GLY A 407 19.12 26.28 8.59
CA GLY A 407 18.19 26.53 9.70
C GLY A 407 17.53 25.29 10.35
N VAL A 408 17.89 24.06 9.98
CA VAL A 408 17.42 22.81 10.61
C VAL A 408 18.61 21.89 10.89
N SER A 409 18.56 21.05 11.95
CA SER A 409 19.57 20.03 12.22
C SER A 409 19.85 19.18 10.97
N SER A 410 21.13 18.97 10.63
CA SER A 410 21.53 18.09 9.53
C SER A 410 21.04 16.66 9.76
N VAL A 411 20.78 15.94 8.66
CA VAL A 411 20.31 14.56 8.69
C VAL A 411 21.10 13.71 7.72
N GLY A 412 21.59 12.57 8.22
CA GLY A 412 22.07 11.48 7.38
C GLY A 412 21.00 10.42 7.16
N SER A 413 20.95 9.86 5.95
CA SER A 413 20.08 8.75 5.61
C SER A 413 20.89 7.57 5.08
N MET A 414 20.44 6.36 5.41
CA MET A 414 21.03 5.11 4.98
C MET A 414 19.95 4.21 4.39
N VAL A 415 20.13 3.82 3.14
CA VAL A 415 19.30 2.83 2.45
C VAL A 415 20.10 1.55 2.24
N VAL A 416 19.39 0.43 2.16
CA VAL A 416 20.00 -0.90 2.07
C VAL A 416 19.46 -1.62 0.85
N PHE A 417 20.35 -2.19 0.07
CA PHE A 417 20.04 -3.11 -1.01
C PHE A 417 20.63 -4.48 -0.68
N GLU A 418 19.85 -5.53 -0.92
CA GLU A 418 20.26 -6.92 -0.75
C GLU A 418 19.86 -7.70 -2.00
N ASN A 419 20.80 -8.42 -2.61
CA ASN A 419 20.62 -9.13 -3.88
C ASN A 419 20.04 -8.22 -4.99
N GLY A 420 20.53 -6.99 -5.11
CA GLY A 420 20.08 -6.00 -6.10
C GLY A 420 18.72 -5.35 -5.81
N ARG A 421 18.09 -5.65 -4.65
CA ARG A 421 16.75 -5.18 -4.29
C ARG A 421 16.72 -4.38 -3.01
N GLU A 422 15.81 -3.42 -2.92
CA GLU A 422 15.59 -2.57 -1.74
C GLU A 422 15.19 -3.40 -0.51
N LYS A 423 15.93 -3.28 0.59
CA LYS A 423 15.60 -3.87 1.89
C LYS A 423 15.13 -2.81 2.89
N LYS A 424 13.88 -2.35 2.69
CA LYS A 424 13.29 -1.20 3.42
C LYS A 424 13.24 -1.37 4.94
N SER A 425 13.15 -2.61 5.44
CA SER A 425 13.22 -2.91 6.88
C SER A 425 14.51 -2.41 7.53
N ASP A 426 15.59 -2.35 6.76
CA ASP A 426 16.93 -2.05 7.25
C ASP A 426 17.31 -0.57 7.05
N TYR A 427 16.40 0.26 6.52
CA TYR A 427 16.66 1.68 6.28
C TYR A 427 16.78 2.43 7.61
N ARG A 428 17.69 3.41 7.68
CA ARG A 428 17.93 4.17 8.91
C ARG A 428 18.12 5.65 8.63
N ARG A 429 17.70 6.45 9.60
CA ARG A 429 17.86 7.90 9.59
C ARG A 429 18.65 8.29 10.83
N PHE A 430 19.62 9.15 10.63
CA PHE A 430 20.53 9.62 11.65
C PHE A 430 20.33 11.11 11.81
N ARG A 431 19.95 11.52 13.02
CA ARG A 431 20.00 12.93 13.39
C ARG A 431 21.45 13.24 13.77
N ILE A 432 22.01 14.25 13.12
CA ILE A 432 23.37 14.72 13.40
C ILE A 432 23.30 15.71 14.55
N GLU A 433 24.11 15.45 15.57
CA GLU A 433 24.12 16.22 16.83
C GLU A 433 25.42 17.00 17.01
N SER A 434 26.50 16.59 16.35
CA SER A 434 27.85 17.11 16.59
C SER A 434 28.18 18.41 15.85
N VAL A 435 27.41 18.80 14.82
CA VAL A 435 27.76 19.93 13.95
C VAL A 435 26.68 21.01 13.96
N ASN A 436 27.03 22.21 14.42
CA ASN A 436 26.16 23.40 14.41
C ASN A 436 26.20 24.17 13.08
N THR A 437 27.17 23.87 12.21
CA THR A 437 27.37 24.44 10.87
C THR A 437 27.26 23.34 9.80
N PRO A 438 26.88 23.64 8.54
CA PRO A 438 26.78 22.62 7.49
C PRO A 438 28.18 22.08 7.12
N ASP A 439 28.60 20.97 7.73
CA ASP A 439 29.83 20.24 7.39
C ASP A 439 29.46 18.80 7.01
N ASP A 440 29.38 18.54 5.71
CA ASP A 440 29.00 17.23 5.17
C ASP A 440 30.00 16.14 5.52
N TYR A 441 31.29 16.48 5.67
CA TYR A 441 32.33 15.53 6.01
C TYR A 441 32.16 15.03 7.43
N LYS A 442 32.06 15.93 8.41
CA LYS A 442 31.86 15.54 9.82
C LYS A 442 30.52 14.84 10.04
N SER A 443 29.49 15.28 9.31
CA SER A 443 28.18 14.65 9.30
C SER A 443 28.27 13.20 8.82
N MET A 444 29.00 12.94 7.74
CA MET A 444 29.21 11.59 7.22
C MET A 444 30.01 10.73 8.19
N GLU A 445 31.08 11.30 8.75
CA GLU A 445 31.93 10.65 9.75
C GLU A 445 31.11 10.17 10.95
N GLU A 446 30.26 11.05 11.51
CA GLU A 446 29.44 10.75 12.70
C GLU A 446 28.51 9.55 12.43
N ILE A 447 27.79 9.56 11.30
CA ILE A 447 26.77 8.53 11.05
C ILE A 447 27.39 7.17 10.76
N VAL A 448 28.49 7.14 10.02
CA VAL A 448 29.24 5.91 9.68
C VAL A 448 29.84 5.34 10.96
N ARG A 449 30.49 6.18 11.77
CA ARG A 449 31.08 5.77 13.05
C ARG A 449 30.03 5.18 13.99
N ARG A 450 28.87 5.84 14.15
CA ARG A 450 27.75 5.34 14.96
C ARG A 450 27.19 4.02 14.44
N ARG A 451 27.04 3.88 13.12
CA ARG A 451 26.54 2.67 12.45
C ARG A 451 27.42 1.46 12.73
N PHE A 452 28.74 1.60 12.58
CA PHE A 452 29.67 0.49 12.68
C PHE A 452 30.04 0.16 14.12
N ILE A 453 30.20 1.14 15.02
CA ILE A 453 30.37 0.88 16.46
C ILE A 453 29.17 0.09 17.02
N ARG A 454 27.95 0.50 16.67
CA ARG A 454 26.75 -0.23 17.10
C ARG A 454 26.69 -1.62 16.50
N GLY A 455 27.07 -1.77 15.24
CA GLY A 455 27.12 -3.07 14.57
C GLY A 455 28.14 -4.04 15.16
N LEU A 456 29.32 -3.57 15.54
CA LEU A 456 30.35 -4.35 16.25
C LEU A 456 29.84 -4.83 17.60
N LYS A 457 29.26 -3.93 18.40
CA LYS A 457 28.64 -4.28 19.68
C LYS A 457 27.51 -5.31 19.54
N GLU A 458 26.68 -5.18 18.49
CA GLU A 458 25.64 -6.17 18.21
C GLU A 458 26.23 -7.53 17.81
N LYS A 459 27.34 -7.58 17.04
CA LYS A 459 28.05 -8.82 16.71
C LYS A 459 28.63 -9.52 17.94
N GLU A 460 29.27 -8.78 18.84
CA GLU A 460 29.79 -9.32 20.11
C GLU A 460 28.66 -9.96 20.94
N LEU A 461 27.55 -9.26 21.09
CA LEU A 461 26.40 -9.73 21.85
C LEU A 461 25.72 -10.96 21.21
N ILE A 462 25.81 -11.13 19.89
CA ILE A 462 25.35 -12.34 19.18
C ILE A 462 26.30 -13.51 19.46
N GLN A 463 27.62 -13.29 19.39
CA GLN A 463 28.62 -14.33 19.69
C GLN A 463 28.54 -14.81 21.14
N GLU A 464 28.18 -13.93 22.06
CA GLU A 464 27.94 -14.28 23.46
C GLU A 464 26.57 -14.93 23.72
N ASN A 465 25.78 -15.26 22.68
CA ASN A 465 24.40 -15.76 22.76
C ASN A 465 23.44 -14.84 23.56
N LYS A 466 23.77 -13.56 23.72
CA LYS A 466 22.98 -12.60 24.52
C LYS A 466 21.88 -11.92 23.72
N ILE A 467 21.99 -11.85 22.39
CA ILE A 467 21.04 -11.17 21.49
C ILE A 467 20.93 -11.93 20.14
N GLU A 468 19.76 -11.98 19.50
CA GLU A 468 19.55 -12.54 18.12
C GLU A 468 19.33 -11.45 17.03
N LEU A 469 19.66 -10.19 17.32
CA LEU A 469 19.26 -9.05 16.49
C LEU A 469 19.99 -9.07 15.13
N LYS A 470 19.22 -9.03 14.04
CA LYS A 470 19.68 -8.74 12.67
C LYS A 470 19.55 -7.25 12.35
N GLY A 471 20.03 -6.39 13.24
CA GLY A 471 19.95 -4.94 13.10
C GLY A 471 21.12 -4.41 12.28
N PHE A 472 22.11 -3.87 12.99
CA PHE A 472 23.37 -3.36 12.45
C PHE A 472 24.50 -4.41 12.46
N SER A 473 24.25 -5.59 13.02
CA SER A 473 25.18 -6.73 13.04
C SER A 473 25.54 -7.26 11.65
N THR A 474 24.68 -7.10 10.65
CA THR A 474 25.00 -7.44 9.25
C THR A 474 25.75 -6.28 8.60
N PHE A 475 26.98 -6.52 8.16
CA PHE A 475 27.82 -5.49 7.51
C PHE A 475 27.62 -5.57 5.99
N PRO A 476 27.70 -4.42 5.29
CA PRO A 476 27.63 -4.39 3.83
C PRO A 476 28.89 -5.00 3.21
N ASP A 477 28.73 -5.53 2.00
CA ASP A 477 29.82 -5.93 1.10
C ASP A 477 30.35 -4.73 0.30
N LEU A 478 29.54 -3.65 0.18
CA LEU A 478 29.91 -2.40 -0.48
C LEU A 478 29.17 -1.22 0.18
N ILE A 479 29.90 -0.13 0.43
CA ILE A 479 29.33 1.15 0.84
C ILE A 479 29.33 2.10 -0.35
N MET A 480 28.19 2.73 -0.62
CA MET A 480 28.06 3.80 -1.59
C MET A 480 27.76 5.12 -0.89
N VAL A 481 28.42 6.19 -1.30
CA VAL A 481 28.23 7.52 -0.73
C VAL A 481 27.78 8.48 -1.82
N ASP A 482 26.73 9.27 -1.57
CA ASP A 482 26.32 10.35 -2.48
C ASP A 482 27.27 11.55 -2.33
N GLY A 483 28.49 11.41 -2.85
CA GLY A 483 29.57 12.36 -2.69
C GLY A 483 30.83 11.98 -3.45
N GLY A 484 31.76 12.94 -3.56
CA GLY A 484 33.02 12.77 -4.27
C GLY A 484 34.12 12.13 -3.42
N LYS A 485 35.38 12.26 -3.89
CA LYS A 485 36.58 11.69 -3.24
C LYS A 485 36.69 12.04 -1.75
N GLY A 486 36.35 13.28 -1.38
CA GLY A 486 36.41 13.72 0.02
C GLY A 486 35.50 12.90 0.92
N GLN A 487 34.24 12.67 0.52
CA GLN A 487 33.28 11.91 1.33
C GLN A 487 33.68 10.44 1.42
N VAL A 488 34.19 9.86 0.31
CA VAL A 488 34.72 8.50 0.29
C VAL A 488 35.88 8.35 1.28
N ASN A 489 36.85 9.27 1.28
CA ASN A 489 38.00 9.20 2.17
C ASN A 489 37.62 9.35 3.66
N VAL A 490 36.58 10.12 3.98
CA VAL A 490 36.06 10.21 5.34
C VAL A 490 35.53 8.86 5.82
N VAL A 491 34.74 8.18 4.98
CA VAL A 491 34.21 6.86 5.32
C VAL A 491 35.36 5.84 5.47
N LEU A 492 36.34 5.86 4.56
CA LEU A 492 37.52 5.00 4.63
C LEU A 492 38.29 5.21 5.94
N GLY A 493 38.51 6.47 6.36
CA GLY A 493 39.20 6.77 7.63
C GLY A 493 38.46 6.19 8.85
N VAL A 494 37.13 6.30 8.89
CA VAL A 494 36.33 5.69 9.98
C VAL A 494 36.41 4.16 9.98
N LEU A 495 36.41 3.54 8.81
CA LEU A 495 36.53 2.08 8.70
C LEU A 495 37.92 1.59 9.14
N GLU A 496 38.97 2.31 8.76
CA GLU A 496 40.36 2.03 9.18
C GLU A 496 40.50 2.11 10.70
N GLU A 497 39.97 3.16 11.34
CA GLU A 497 39.94 3.30 12.80
C GLU A 497 39.20 2.15 13.51
N LEU A 498 38.17 1.59 12.87
CA LEU A 498 37.39 0.46 13.39
C LEU A 498 37.95 -0.90 12.95
N ASN A 499 39.08 -0.91 12.21
CA ASN A 499 39.72 -2.09 11.66
C ASN A 499 38.76 -2.94 10.78
N LEU A 500 37.99 -2.27 9.93
CA LEU A 500 37.02 -2.87 9.02
C LEU A 500 37.46 -2.71 7.57
N ASP A 501 37.57 -3.84 6.87
CA ASP A 501 37.87 -3.88 5.44
C ASP A 501 36.57 -4.01 4.63
N ILE A 502 35.98 -2.86 4.28
CA ILE A 502 34.75 -2.78 3.48
C ILE A 502 34.99 -1.81 2.32
N PRO A 503 34.81 -2.22 1.06
CA PRO A 503 34.91 -1.34 -0.09
C PRO A 503 33.96 -0.15 -0.01
N VAL A 504 34.46 1.04 -0.34
CA VAL A 504 33.68 2.29 -0.37
C VAL A 504 33.80 2.95 -1.74
N CYS A 505 32.67 3.32 -2.33
CA CYS A 505 32.65 4.08 -3.57
C CYS A 505 31.75 5.33 -3.49
N GLY A 506 32.08 6.35 -4.29
CA GLY A 506 31.38 7.63 -4.35
C GLY A 506 30.55 7.74 -5.64
N LEU A 507 29.36 8.31 -5.54
CA LEU A 507 28.49 8.58 -6.67
C LEU A 507 28.75 10.00 -7.21
N VAL A 508 29.21 10.11 -8.46
CA VAL A 508 29.47 11.41 -9.10
C VAL A 508 28.25 11.86 -9.89
N LYS A 509 27.79 13.08 -9.62
CA LYS A 509 26.74 13.75 -10.39
C LYS A 509 27.35 14.58 -11.52
N ASP A 510 26.71 14.61 -12.68
CA ASP A 510 26.98 15.58 -13.74
C ASP A 510 26.31 16.94 -13.45
N GLU A 511 26.54 17.91 -14.33
CA GLU A 511 25.95 19.26 -14.25
C GLU A 511 24.41 19.25 -14.32
N PHE A 512 23.79 18.16 -14.78
CA PHE A 512 22.35 17.94 -14.86
C PHE A 512 21.80 17.03 -13.75
N HIS A 513 22.61 16.76 -12.71
CA HIS A 513 22.27 15.92 -11.56
C HIS A 513 22.01 14.44 -11.89
N LYS A 514 22.56 13.92 -12.99
CA LYS A 514 22.56 12.49 -13.33
C LYS A 514 23.88 11.83 -12.96
N THR A 515 23.85 10.55 -12.61
CA THR A 515 25.05 9.76 -12.29
C THR A 515 25.98 9.70 -13.50
N ARG A 516 27.19 10.25 -13.39
CA ARG A 516 28.21 10.26 -14.47
C ARG A 516 29.18 9.10 -14.39
N GLY A 517 29.40 8.57 -13.19
CA GLY A 517 30.39 7.54 -12.91
C GLY A 517 30.49 7.25 -11.42
N ILE A 518 31.33 6.28 -11.07
CA ILE A 518 31.65 5.93 -9.70
C ILE A 518 33.09 6.33 -9.40
N ILE A 519 33.32 6.91 -8.22
CA ILE A 519 34.67 7.05 -7.66
C ILE A 519 34.99 5.83 -6.82
N TYR A 520 36.06 5.12 -7.15
CA TYR A 520 36.58 4.02 -6.36
C TYR A 520 38.11 4.04 -6.41
N ASN A 521 38.78 3.80 -5.28
CA ASN A 521 40.25 3.92 -5.16
C ASN A 521 40.82 5.24 -5.70
N ASN A 522 40.11 6.37 -5.49
CA ASN A 522 40.44 7.69 -6.03
C ASN A 522 40.46 7.80 -7.58
N GLU A 523 39.96 6.80 -8.31
CA GLU A 523 39.77 6.82 -9.76
C GLU A 523 38.29 6.95 -10.12
N GLU A 524 38.00 7.66 -11.20
CA GLU A 524 36.63 7.78 -11.73
C GLU A 524 36.40 6.71 -12.79
N ILE A 525 35.48 5.80 -12.50
CA ILE A 525 35.12 4.66 -13.33
C ILE A 525 33.81 5.00 -14.06
N ARG A 526 33.87 4.98 -15.39
CA ARG A 526 32.67 5.13 -16.22
C ARG A 526 32.02 3.78 -16.46
N LEU A 527 30.71 3.73 -16.29
CA LEU A 527 29.90 2.58 -16.62
C LEU A 527 29.13 2.84 -17.90
N ASP A 528 28.89 1.77 -18.65
CA ASP A 528 27.96 1.80 -19.77
C ASP A 528 26.53 2.11 -19.26
N GLU A 529 25.91 3.17 -19.78
CA GLU A 529 24.58 3.64 -19.38
C GLU A 529 23.49 2.58 -19.66
N ASP A 530 23.73 1.68 -20.62
CA ASP A 530 22.82 0.60 -20.95
C ASP A 530 22.98 -0.65 -20.07
N SER A 531 24.08 -0.74 -19.31
CA SER A 531 24.38 -1.87 -18.43
C SER A 531 23.36 -2.01 -17.28
N GLN A 532 23.23 -3.24 -16.76
CA GLN A 532 22.37 -3.49 -15.60
C GLN A 532 23.02 -2.96 -14.32
N GLY A 533 24.35 -2.97 -14.23
CA GLY A 533 25.14 -2.36 -13.17
C GLY A 533 24.82 -0.88 -13.01
N PHE A 534 24.86 -0.10 -14.10
CA PHE A 534 24.52 1.32 -14.09
C PHE A 534 23.08 1.58 -13.61
N LYS A 535 22.11 0.78 -14.09
CA LYS A 535 20.70 0.88 -13.67
C LYS A 535 20.52 0.60 -12.18
N LEU A 536 21.25 -0.36 -11.63
CA LEU A 536 21.24 -0.65 -10.19
C LEU A 536 21.78 0.52 -9.38
N ILE A 537 22.91 1.10 -9.79
CA ILE A 537 23.53 2.25 -9.14
C ILE A 537 22.59 3.46 -9.15
N TYR A 538 22.05 3.79 -10.32
CA TYR A 538 21.09 4.88 -10.47
C TYR A 538 19.89 4.70 -9.51
N LYS A 539 19.36 3.47 -9.44
CA LYS A 539 18.27 3.14 -8.53
C LYS A 539 18.65 3.30 -7.05
N ILE A 540 19.87 2.89 -6.67
CA ILE A 540 20.38 3.07 -5.31
C ILE A 540 20.46 4.57 -4.97
N GLN A 541 20.99 5.38 -5.88
CA GLN A 541 21.12 6.82 -5.70
C GLN A 541 19.76 7.51 -5.54
N GLU A 542 18.83 7.24 -6.45
CA GLU A 542 17.47 7.80 -6.41
C GLU A 542 16.75 7.43 -5.11
N GLU A 543 16.91 6.19 -4.65
CA GLU A 543 16.27 5.72 -3.42
C GLU A 543 16.88 6.37 -2.16
N ALA A 544 18.20 6.54 -2.10
CA ALA A 544 18.88 7.27 -1.04
C ALA A 544 18.38 8.73 -0.97
N HIS A 545 18.38 9.42 -2.11
CA HIS A 545 17.93 10.80 -2.22
C HIS A 545 16.45 10.96 -1.85
N ARG A 546 15.57 10.08 -2.35
CA ARG A 546 14.14 10.05 -2.01
C ARG A 546 13.94 9.84 -0.51
N PHE A 547 14.71 8.94 0.10
CA PHE A 547 14.59 8.62 1.51
C PHE A 547 15.02 9.80 2.41
N ALA A 548 16.04 10.54 2.01
CA ALA A 548 16.48 11.78 2.65
C ALA A 548 15.44 12.91 2.53
N ILE A 549 15.01 13.25 1.30
CA ILE A 549 14.02 14.33 1.06
C ILE A 549 12.73 14.12 1.87
N SER A 550 12.22 12.89 1.89
CA SER A 550 10.97 12.57 2.59
C SER A 550 11.08 12.83 4.10
N TYR A 551 12.28 12.73 4.68
CA TYR A 551 12.50 13.07 6.08
C TYR A 551 12.55 14.58 6.32
N HIS A 552 13.25 15.33 5.46
CA HIS A 552 13.28 16.80 5.57
C HIS A 552 11.88 17.40 5.44
N ARG A 553 11.05 16.87 4.56
CA ARG A 553 9.65 17.30 4.46
C ARG A 553 8.90 17.10 5.79
N SER A 554 9.17 16.02 6.50
CA SER A 554 8.61 15.74 7.82
C SER A 554 9.15 16.69 8.90
N LEU A 555 10.47 16.90 8.94
CA LEU A 555 11.11 17.79 9.92
C LEU A 555 10.75 19.26 9.71
N ARG A 556 10.76 19.75 8.47
CA ARG A 556 10.40 21.14 8.13
C ARG A 556 8.95 21.43 8.49
N SER A 557 8.05 20.48 8.22
CA SER A 557 6.65 20.56 8.67
C SER A 557 6.56 20.69 10.20
N LYS A 558 7.35 19.94 10.97
CA LYS A 558 7.38 19.99 12.44
C LYS A 558 8.07 21.25 13.02
N ASN A 559 9.13 21.76 12.37
CA ASN A 559 9.87 22.93 12.85
C ASN A 559 9.23 24.26 12.46
N MET A 560 8.73 24.41 11.23
CA MET A 560 7.86 25.55 10.87
C MET A 560 6.69 25.62 11.86
N PHE A 561 6.13 24.45 12.21
CA PHE A 561 5.00 24.35 13.13
C PHE A 561 5.30 24.92 14.52
N ARG A 562 6.48 24.67 15.06
CA ARG A 562 6.89 25.24 16.33
C ARG A 562 7.05 26.75 16.24
N SER A 563 7.79 27.22 15.22
CA SER A 563 8.11 28.64 15.05
C SER A 563 6.90 29.52 14.73
N GLU A 564 5.91 29.03 13.98
CA GLU A 564 4.72 29.83 13.65
C GLU A 564 3.70 29.89 14.79
N LEU A 565 3.77 28.97 15.76
CA LEU A 565 2.95 29.03 16.96
C LEU A 565 3.70 29.65 18.16
N ASP A 566 4.98 30.00 17.97
CA ASP A 566 5.77 30.73 18.94
C ASP A 566 5.28 32.19 19.05
N GLY A 567 5.24 32.71 20.28
CA GLY A 567 4.77 34.08 20.55
C GLY A 567 3.25 34.26 20.64
N ILE A 568 2.43 33.22 20.36
CA ILE A 568 0.98 33.31 20.55
C ILE A 568 0.64 33.25 22.05
N LYS A 569 0.05 34.34 22.57
CA LYS A 569 -0.32 34.45 23.98
C LYS A 569 -1.25 33.31 24.40
N GLY A 570 -0.82 32.53 25.40
CA GLY A 570 -1.58 31.38 25.91
C GLY A 570 -1.39 30.07 25.14
N ILE A 571 -0.45 29.99 24.19
CA ILE A 571 -0.10 28.75 23.48
C ILE A 571 1.31 28.29 23.88
N GLY A 572 1.38 27.46 24.93
CA GLY A 572 2.63 26.80 25.34
C GLY A 572 2.89 25.47 24.63
N GLU A 573 4.04 24.85 24.89
CA GLU A 573 4.50 23.59 24.24
C GLU A 573 3.49 22.43 24.27
N LYS A 574 2.67 22.33 25.33
CA LYS A 574 1.62 21.30 25.43
C LYS A 574 0.52 21.52 24.40
N ARG A 575 0.04 22.76 24.25
CA ARG A 575 -1.02 23.13 23.29
C ARG A 575 -0.53 23.01 21.85
N LYS A 576 0.72 23.40 21.57
CA LYS A 576 1.34 23.20 20.25
C LYS A 576 1.37 21.73 19.85
N ARG A 577 1.82 20.83 20.73
CA ARG A 577 1.87 19.39 20.44
C ARG A 577 0.49 18.79 20.16
N GLU A 578 -0.53 19.18 20.94
CA GLU A 578 -1.89 18.68 20.72
C GLU A 578 -2.52 19.23 19.44
N LEU A 579 -2.28 20.51 19.12
CA LEU A 579 -2.66 21.09 17.83
C LEU A 579 -2.00 20.34 16.65
N LEU A 580 -0.73 19.95 16.77
CA LEU A 580 -0.03 19.17 15.75
C LEU A 580 -0.66 17.78 15.59
N LYS A 581 -0.91 17.11 16.71
CA LYS A 581 -1.48 15.76 16.72
C LYS A 581 -2.87 15.74 16.08
N HIS A 582 -3.65 16.79 16.30
CA HIS A 582 -5.02 16.88 15.79
C HIS A 582 -5.07 17.30 14.31
N PHE A 583 -4.32 18.34 13.91
CA PHE A 583 -4.43 18.93 12.57
C PHE A 583 -3.35 18.45 11.58
N GLY A 584 -2.27 17.84 12.07
CA GLY A 584 -1.19 17.26 11.26
C GLY A 584 -0.24 18.25 10.59
N SER A 585 -0.70 19.46 10.24
CA SER A 585 0.11 20.53 9.63
C SER A 585 -0.37 21.92 10.05
N ILE A 586 0.51 22.92 9.92
CA ILE A 586 0.18 24.35 10.07
C ILE A 586 -0.94 24.79 9.15
N ASP A 587 -0.89 24.39 7.88
CA ASP A 587 -1.85 24.88 6.88
C ASP A 587 -3.28 24.48 7.23
N ASN A 588 -3.43 23.34 7.91
CA ASN A 588 -4.72 22.90 8.42
C ASN A 588 -5.16 23.74 9.63
N ILE A 589 -4.24 24.13 10.52
CA ILE A 589 -4.53 25.04 11.65
C ILE A 589 -4.92 26.43 11.16
N LYS A 590 -4.20 26.98 10.17
CA LYS A 590 -4.51 28.29 9.57
C LYS A 590 -5.91 28.35 8.97
N LYS A 591 -6.40 27.21 8.47
CA LYS A 591 -7.73 27.07 7.86
C LYS A 591 -8.81 26.71 8.87
N ALA A 592 -8.43 26.21 10.06
CA ALA A 592 -9.37 25.74 11.06
C ALA A 592 -10.21 26.89 11.64
N SER A 593 -11.47 26.61 11.93
CA SER A 593 -12.34 27.55 12.64
C SER A 593 -12.00 27.64 14.13
N ILE A 594 -12.46 28.69 14.81
CA ILE A 594 -12.32 28.82 16.28
C ILE A 594 -12.93 27.60 16.99
N GLU A 595 -14.02 27.06 16.47
CA GLU A 595 -14.72 25.89 17.01
C GLU A 595 -13.89 24.60 16.85
N GLU A 596 -13.27 24.42 15.69
CA GLU A 596 -12.38 23.27 15.44
C GLU A 596 -11.12 23.35 16.32
N LEU A 597 -10.52 24.53 16.43
CA LEU A 597 -9.37 24.76 17.30
C LEU A 597 -9.70 24.53 18.78
N SER A 598 -10.93 24.85 19.21
CA SER A 598 -11.40 24.66 20.59
C SER A 598 -11.66 23.19 20.95
N LYS A 599 -11.87 22.31 19.96
CA LYS A 599 -12.11 20.87 20.17
C LYS A 599 -10.86 20.06 20.49
N VAL A 600 -9.68 20.67 20.40
CA VAL A 600 -8.41 20.02 20.77
C VAL A 600 -8.33 19.91 22.29
N ASN A 601 -8.01 18.72 22.81
CA ASN A 601 -8.06 18.35 24.24
C ASN A 601 -7.38 19.30 25.24
N SER A 602 -6.46 20.17 24.79
CA SER A 602 -5.76 21.15 25.65
C SER A 602 -6.09 22.62 25.35
N MET A 603 -6.97 22.86 24.39
CA MET A 603 -7.38 24.19 23.94
C MET A 603 -8.63 24.66 24.68
N ASN A 604 -8.71 25.97 24.91
CA ASN A 604 -9.94 26.63 25.34
C ASN A 604 -10.29 27.73 24.33
N ARG A 605 -11.51 28.25 24.39
CA ARG A 605 -12.02 29.21 23.41
C ARG A 605 -11.09 30.42 23.23
N ARG A 606 -10.58 30.97 24.33
CA ARG A 606 -9.65 32.11 24.32
C ARG A 606 -8.32 31.78 23.63
N ALA A 607 -7.78 30.58 23.85
CA ALA A 607 -6.57 30.14 23.16
C ALA A 607 -6.80 29.88 21.66
N ALA A 608 -7.96 29.32 21.31
CA ALA A 608 -8.37 29.13 19.92
C ALA A 608 -8.53 30.46 19.17
N GLU A 609 -9.16 31.46 19.80
CA GLU A 609 -9.26 32.83 19.29
C GLU A 609 -7.89 33.46 19.07
N ASN A 610 -6.94 33.30 20.01
CA ASN A 610 -5.59 33.84 19.85
C ASN A 610 -4.84 33.20 18.67
N VAL A 611 -4.97 31.88 18.47
CA VAL A 611 -4.37 31.19 17.30
C VAL A 611 -5.01 31.66 16.01
N TYR A 612 -6.34 31.71 15.97
CA TYR A 612 -7.11 32.14 14.81
C TYR A 612 -6.78 33.58 14.39
N ASN A 613 -6.69 34.48 15.37
CA ASN A 613 -6.36 35.88 15.15
C ASN A 613 -4.90 36.03 14.70
N HIS A 614 -3.94 35.35 15.34
CA HIS A 614 -2.52 35.44 14.97
C HIS A 614 -2.26 35.22 13.48
N PHE A 615 -2.90 34.20 12.89
CA PHE A 615 -2.75 33.89 11.46
C PHE A 615 -3.54 34.79 10.51
N ARG A 616 -4.46 35.61 11.02
CA ARG A 616 -5.30 36.53 10.23
C ARG A 616 -4.84 37.98 10.32
N THR A 617 -4.20 38.37 11.41
CA THR A 617 -3.65 39.73 11.57
C THR A 617 -2.38 39.93 10.74
N ASN A 618 -1.54 38.88 10.57
CA ASN A 618 -0.31 38.92 9.75
C ASN A 618 -0.55 38.95 8.22
N ARG A 619 -1.79 39.13 7.74
CA ARG A 619 -2.10 39.33 6.31
C ARG A 619 -2.18 40.80 5.87
N LYS A 620 -1.98 41.75 6.78
CA LYS A 620 -2.03 43.21 6.51
C LYS A 620 -0.67 43.91 6.63
N SER A 621 0.42 43.20 6.38
CA SER A 621 1.79 43.75 6.37
C SER A 621 2.44 43.53 5.02
#